data_AF-A0A352MBX0-F1
#
_entry.id   AF-A0A352MBX0-F1
#
_cell.length_a   1.000
_cell.length_b   1.000
_cell.length_c   1.000
_cell.angle_alpha   90.00
_cell.angle_beta   90.00
_cell.angle_gamma   90.00
#
_symmetry.space_group_name_H-M   'P 1'
#
loop_
_entity.id
_entity.type
_entity.pdbx_description
1 polymer ?
#
loop_
_entity_poly.entity_id
_entity_poly.type
_entity_poly.pdbx_seq_one_letter_code
_entity_poly.pdbx_strand_id
1 'polypeptide(L)' 'MSERRSILLRLDPKKLKALEKWAADEFRSTNGQIEFIIDDALRKAGRYKGSRDTGMESEDDLPPSGSKGGF' A
#
# COMPACT_ATOMS: atom_id res chain seq x y z
N MET A 1 3.52 -11.23 6.06
CA MET A 1 2.81 -11.50 4.80
C MET A 1 1.61 -10.58 4.75
N SER A 2 1.70 -9.47 4.00
CA SER A 2 0.63 -8.47 3.93
C SER A 2 -0.67 -9.12 3.46
N GLU A 3 -1.72 -9.02 4.28
CA GLU A 3 -3.04 -9.55 3.93
C GLU A 3 -3.56 -8.84 2.67
N ARG A 4 -3.72 -9.59 1.57
CA ARG A 4 -4.36 -9.08 0.36
C ARG A 4 -5.84 -9.45 0.39
N ARG A 5 -6.72 -8.45 0.32
CA ARG A 5 -8.17 -8.66 0.21
C ARG A 5 -8.59 -8.64 -1.26
N SER A 6 -9.18 -9.74 -1.71
CA SER A 6 -9.78 -9.84 -3.05
C SER A 6 -11.09 -9.05 -3.12
N ILE A 7 -11.24 -8.23 -4.16
CA ILE A 7 -12.48 -7.49 -4.45
C ILE A 7 -13.01 -7.88 -5.83
N LEU A 8 -14.33 -7.86 -6.01
CA LEU A 8 -14.94 -8.00 -7.33
C LEU A 8 -14.96 -6.63 -8.03
N LEU A 9 -14.22 -6.51 -9.12
CA LEU A 9 -14.15 -5.29 -9.91
C LEU A 9 -14.96 -5.45 -11.22
N ARG A 10 -15.92 -4.55 -11.45
CA ARG A 10 -16.68 -4.50 -12.71
C ARG A 10 -16.05 -3.46 -13.63
N LEU A 11 -15.59 -3.89 -14.79
CA LEU A 11 -14.96 -3.04 -15.80
C LEU A 11 -15.66 -3.21 -17.16
N ASP A 12 -15.67 -2.13 -17.94
CA ASP A 12 -15.99 -2.23 -19.36
C ASP A 12 -14.94 -3.12 -20.06
N PRO A 13 -15.35 -4.11 -20.88
CA PRO A 13 -14.42 -5.00 -21.58
C PRO A 13 -13.36 -4.27 -22.43
N LYS A 14 -13.68 -3.11 -23.00
CA LYS A 14 -12.71 -2.31 -23.78
C LYS A 14 -11.64 -1.72 -22.89
N LYS A 15 -12.01 -1.27 -21.68
CA LYS A 15 -11.06 -0.74 -20.70
C LYS A 15 -10.16 -1.85 -20.15
N LEU A 16 -10.72 -3.05 -19.93
CA LEU A 16 -9.92 -4.21 -19.51
C LEU A 16 -8.85 -4.55 -20.55
N LYS A 17 -9.21 -4.62 -21.85
CA LYS A 17 -8.25 -4.87 -22.93
C LYS A 17 -7.14 -3.81 -23.01
N ALA A 18 -7.50 -2.53 -22.84
CA ALA A 18 -6.52 -1.46 -22.83
C ALA A 18 -5.55 -1.58 -21.63
N LEU A 19 -6.07 -1.98 -20.47
CA LEU A 19 -5.29 -2.21 -19.26
C LEU A 19 -4.36 -3.43 -19.40
N GLU A 20 -4.83 -4.54 -19.96
CA GLU A 20 -4.03 -5.73 -20.24
C GLU A 20 -2.89 -5.42 -21.22
N LYS A 21 -3.18 -4.65 -22.27
CA LYS A 21 -2.16 -4.18 -23.21
C LYS A 21 -1.12 -3.30 -22.51
N TRP A 22 -1.54 -2.33 -21.71
CA TRP A 22 -0.62 -1.46 -20.97
C TRP A 22 0.26 -2.27 -20.00
N ALA A 23 -0.32 -3.23 -19.28
CA ALA A 23 0.44 -4.13 -18.42
C ALA A 23 1.48 -4.93 -19.21
N ALA A 24 1.10 -5.48 -20.37
CA ALA A 24 2.01 -6.21 -21.24
C ALA A 24 3.15 -5.33 -21.79
N ASP A 25 2.84 -4.09 -22.19
CA ASP A 25 3.83 -3.12 -22.69
C ASP A 25 4.88 -2.77 -21.62
N GLU A 26 4.53 -2.82 -20.33
CA GLU A 26 5.42 -2.61 -19.19
C GLU A 26 5.97 -3.90 -18.56
N PHE A 27 5.75 -5.07 -19.18
CA PHE A 27 6.15 -6.38 -18.65
C PHE A 27 5.61 -6.68 -17.23
N ARG A 28 4.38 -6.23 -16.93
CA ARG A 28 3.68 -6.45 -15.66
C ARG A 28 2.49 -7.38 -15.84
N SER A 29 2.03 -7.98 -14.74
CA SER A 29 0.72 -8.62 -14.70
C SER A 29 -0.39 -7.57 -14.65
N THR A 30 -1.58 -7.92 -15.15
CA THR A 30 -2.74 -7.02 -15.06
C THR A 30 -3.04 -6.60 -13.62
N ASN A 31 -2.90 -7.52 -12.65
CA ASN A 31 -3.09 -7.19 -11.24
C ASN A 31 -2.01 -6.23 -10.72
N GLY A 32 -0.74 -6.45 -11.07
CA GLY A 32 0.34 -5.54 -10.69
C GLY A 32 0.17 -4.14 -11.30
N GLN A 33 -0.39 -4.06 -12.52
CA GLN A 33 -0.74 -2.79 -13.13
C GLN A 33 -1.89 -2.08 -12.39
N ILE A 34 -2.93 -2.82 -11.98
CA ILE A 34 -4.03 -2.28 -11.17
C ILE A 34 -3.51 -1.74 -9.84
N GLU A 35 -2.67 -2.50 -9.13
CA GLU A 35 -2.07 -2.08 -7.86
C GLU A 35 -1.27 -0.79 -8.03
N PHE A 36 -0.44 -0.71 -9.07
CA PHE A 36 0.35 0.49 -9.38
C PHE A 36 -0.53 1.71 -9.66
N ILE A 37 -1.56 1.57 -10.49
CA ILE A 37 -2.50 2.66 -10.81
C ILE A 37 -3.20 3.15 -9.54
N ILE A 38 -3.64 2.24 -8.67
CA ILE A 38 -4.32 2.60 -7.42
C ILE A 38 -3.36 3.34 -6.48
N ASP A 39 -2.14 2.82 -6.29
CA ASP A 39 -1.13 3.47 -5.43
C ASP A 39 -0.78 4.88 -5.94
N ASP A 40 -0.49 5.00 -7.23
CA ASP A 40 -0.19 6.27 -7.88
C ASP A 40 -1.35 7.27 -7.78
N ALA A 41 -2.59 6.81 -8.04
CA ALA A 41 -3.78 7.66 -7.94
C ALA A 41 -4.02 8.13 -6.50
N LEU A 42 -3.85 7.26 -5.51
CA LEU A 42 -4.02 7.62 -4.10
C LEU A 42 -2.93 8.59 -3.62
N ARG A 43 -1.68 8.41 -4.06
CA ARG A 43 -0.58 9.35 -3.77
C ARG A 43 -0.84 10.72 -4.37
N LYS A 44 -1.22 10.76 -5.65
CA LYS A 44 -1.58 12.01 -6.37
C LYS A 44 -2.76 12.73 -5.73
N ALA A 45 -3.74 11.99 -5.22
CA ALA A 45 -4.87 12.54 -4.49
C ALA A 45 -4.53 12.95 -3.04
N GLY A 46 -3.30 12.73 -2.56
CA GLY A 46 -2.89 12.98 -1.18
C GLY A 46 -3.58 12.06 -0.16
N ARG A 47 -4.15 10.93 -0.62
CA ARG A 47 -4.92 9.97 0.19
C ARG A 47 -4.11 8.77 0.65
N TYR A 48 -2.90 8.63 0.13
CA TYR A 48 -1.96 7.61 0.58
C TYR A 48 -0.61 8.25 0.88
N LYS A 49 -0.31 8.36 2.17
CA LYS A 49 1.02 8.69 2.69
C LYS A 49 1.70 7.36 2.94
N GLY A 50 2.26 6.74 1.90
CA GLY A 50 2.90 5.44 2.04
C GLY A 50 3.93 5.52 3.17
N SER A 51 3.69 4.83 4.28
CA SER A 51 4.78 4.44 5.16
C SER A 51 5.64 3.54 4.29
N ARG A 52 6.91 3.88 4.11
CA ARG A 52 7.87 2.87 3.70
C ARG A 52 7.75 1.83 4.79
N ASP A 53 7.22 0.67 4.45
CA ASP A 53 7.35 -0.53 5.28
C ASP A 53 8.82 -0.95 5.22
N THR A 54 9.65 -0.14 5.86
CA THR A 54 10.97 -0.47 6.36
C THR A 54 10.78 -0.45 7.85
N GLY A 55 10.77 -1.63 8.46
CA GLY A 55 10.59 -1.83 9.89
C GLY A 55 11.45 -0.86 10.70
N MET A 56 10.79 0.18 11.20
CA MET A 56 11.26 0.92 12.34
C MET A 56 10.09 0.88 13.31
N GLU A 57 10.08 -0.21 14.07
CA GLU A 57 9.53 -0.19 15.41
C GLU A 57 10.21 1.02 16.09
N SER A 58 9.48 2.13 16.19
CA SER A 58 9.90 3.25 17.00
C SER A 58 9.86 2.77 18.44
N GLU A 59 10.98 2.24 18.88
CA GLU A 59 11.33 1.85 20.25
C GLU A 59 11.58 3.11 21.12
N ASP A 60 10.80 4.17 20.87
CA ASP A 60 10.90 5.50 21.51
C ASP A 60 9.63 5.81 22.34
N ASP A 61 8.96 4.77 22.85
CA ASP A 61 7.86 4.90 23.81
C ASP A 61 8.14 4.05 25.08
N LEU A 62 9.39 4.05 25.54
CA LEU A 62 9.66 3.73 26.94
C LEU A 62 9.31 4.96 27.80
N PRO A 63 8.29 4.91 28.67
CA PRO A 63 8.10 5.97 29.65
C PRO A 63 9.33 6.03 30.56
N PRO A 64 9.77 7.22 31.01
CA PRO A 64 10.79 7.31 32.03
C PRO A 64 10.28 6.57 33.28
N SER A 65 10.95 5.47 33.61
CA SER A 65 10.72 4.72 34.85
C SER A 65 11.04 5.63 36.03
N GLY A 66 10.02 6.33 36.50
CA GLY A 66 10.03 7.12 37.71
C GLY A 66 9.40 6.32 38.86
N SER A 67 10.13 6.27 39.97
CA SER A 67 9.65 6.07 41.34
C SER A 67 9.40 4.64 41.85
N LYS A 68 10.46 4.08 42.46
CA LYS A 68 10.39 3.34 43.74
C LYS A 68 11.52 3.87 44.61
N GLY A 69 11.39 4.16 45.90
CA GLY A 69 10.32 4.09 46.88
C GLY A 69 10.84 4.84 48.12
N GLY A 70 9.93 5.19 49.03
CA GLY A 70 10.22 5.97 50.22
C GLY A 70 11.18 5.27 51.19
N PHE A 71 11.92 6.11 51.90
CA PHE A 71 12.40 5.85 53.26
C PHE A 71 11.24 5.98 54.25
#